data_AF-A0A1W1YPL0-F1
#
_entry.id   AF-A0A1W1YPL0-F1
#
_cell.length_a   1.000
_cell.length_b   1.000
_cell.length_c   1.000
_cell.angle_alpha   90.00
_cell.angle_beta   90.00
_cell.angle_gamma   90.00
#
_symmetry.space_group_name_H-M   'P 1'
#
loop_
_entity.id
_entity.type
_entity.pdbx_description
1 polymer ?
#
loop_
_entity_poly.entity_id
_entity_poly.type
_entity_poly.pdbx_seq_one_letter_code
_entity_poly.pdbx_strand_id
1 'polypeptide(L)' 'MTGKVKELRSLIFSRYDSESALACDLGWPRQKLNKITNGKKEPDIEELNQLAIKLGQPVGDIAHIFLRYKSPNGQLQA' A
#
# COMPACT_ATOMS: atom_id res chain seq x y z
N MET A 1 -7.97 14.25 8.64
CA MET A 1 -7.99 14.07 7.17
C MET A 1 -6.97 13.00 6.82
N THR A 2 -7.40 11.76 6.60
CA THR A 2 -6.47 10.64 6.32
C THR A 2 -5.93 10.81 4.90
N GLY A 3 -4.67 11.22 4.79
CA GLY A 3 -3.99 11.43 3.53
C GLY A 3 -3.91 10.11 2.77
N LYS A 4 -4.53 10.05 1.59
CA LYS A 4 -4.39 8.90 0.68
C LYS A 4 -2.90 8.60 0.47
N VAL A 5 -2.57 7.32 0.33
CA VAL A 5 -1.22 6.88 -0.02
C VAL A 5 -0.97 7.23 -1.49
N LYS A 6 -0.62 8.50 -1.75
CA LYS A 6 -0.48 9.06 -3.10
C LYS A 6 0.51 8.26 -3.94
N GLU A 7 1.61 7.85 -3.32
CA GLU A 7 2.69 7.09 -3.95
C GLU A 7 2.18 5.74 -4.48
N LEU A 8 1.43 4.99 -3.66
CA LEU A 8 0.82 3.73 -4.07
C LEU A 8 -0.19 3.92 -5.20
N ARG A 9 -1.04 4.95 -5.14
CA ARG A 9 -2.00 5.21 -6.23
C ARG A 9 -1.29 5.53 -7.53
N SER A 10 -0.28 6.41 -7.52
CA SER A 10 0.50 6.72 -8.72
C SER A 10 1.12 5.48 -9.33
N LEU A 11 1.65 4.59 -8.49
CA LEU A 11 2.20 3.31 -8.94
C LEU A 11 1.13 2.39 -9.54
N ILE A 12 -0.04 2.30 -8.93
CA ILE A 12 -1.19 1.54 -9.47
C ILE A 12 -1.58 2.09 -10.84
N PHE A 13 -1.75 3.41 -10.98
CA PHE A 13 -2.15 4.04 -12.25
C PHE A 13 -1.07 3.98 -13.34
N SER A 14 0.20 3.71 -12.97
CA SER A 14 1.26 3.43 -13.94
C SER A 14 1.17 2.04 -14.57
N ARG A 15 0.45 1.09 -13.94
CA ARG A 15 0.36 -0.32 -14.36
C ARG A 15 -1.06 -0.75 -14.72
N TYR A 16 -2.07 -0.16 -14.10
CA TYR A 16 -3.47 -0.50 -14.21
C TYR A 16 -4.31 0.76 -14.44
N ASP A 17 -5.37 0.67 -15.24
CA ASP A 17 -6.28 1.81 -15.47
C ASP A 17 -7.05 2.26 -14.22
N SER A 18 -7.18 1.37 -13.22
CA SER A 18 -7.89 1.68 -11.98
C SER A 18 -7.46 0.81 -10.80
N GLU A 19 -7.71 1.31 -9.59
CA GLU A 19 -7.61 0.50 -8.35
C GLU A 19 -8.49 -0.75 -8.44
N SER A 20 -9.67 -0.65 -9.05
CA SER A 20 -10.58 -1.78 -9.25
C SER A 20 -10.00 -2.87 -10.15
N ALA A 21 -9.21 -2.50 -11.15
CA ALA A 21 -8.56 -3.46 -12.06
C ALA A 21 -7.48 -4.25 -11.31
N LEU A 22 -6.65 -3.58 -10.52
CA LEU A 22 -5.69 -4.24 -9.64
C LEU A 22 -6.38 -5.16 -8.62
N ALA A 23 -7.48 -4.70 -8.00
CA ALA A 23 -8.23 -5.53 -7.06
C ALA A 23 -8.74 -6.82 -7.71
N CYS A 24 -9.23 -6.72 -8.96
CA CYS A 24 -9.67 -7.87 -9.74
C CYS A 24 -8.52 -8.85 -10.00
N ASP A 25 -7.36 -8.34 -10.43
CA ASP A 25 -6.18 -9.15 -10.75
C ASP A 25 -5.50 -9.78 -9.51
N LEU A 26 -5.64 -9.13 -8.34
CA LEU A 26 -5.25 -9.68 -7.04
C LEU A 26 -6.27 -10.70 -6.49
N GLY A 27 -7.47 -10.79 -7.08
CA GLY A 27 -8.58 -11.56 -6.52
C GLY A 27 -9.10 -10.97 -5.19
N TRP A 28 -8.86 -9.68 -4.95
CA TRP A 28 -9.24 -9.00 -3.71
C TRP A 28 -10.60 -8.30 -3.82
N PRO A 29 -11.36 -8.22 -2.72
CA PRO A 29 -12.49 -7.32 -2.64
C PRO A 29 -12.03 -5.87 -2.85
N ARG A 30 -12.72 -5.08 -3.68
CA ARG A 30 -12.39 -3.65 -3.91
C ARG A 30 -12.29 -2.86 -2.61
N GLN A 31 -13.13 -3.18 -1.62
CA GLN A 31 -13.11 -2.53 -0.31
C GLN A 31 -11.80 -2.79 0.45
N LYS A 32 -11.21 -3.98 0.30
CA LYS A 32 -9.92 -4.34 0.92
C LYS A 32 -8.81 -3.45 0.37
N LEU A 33 -8.66 -3.39 -0.96
CA LEU A 33 -7.67 -2.53 -1.60
C LEU A 33 -7.91 -1.06 -1.27
N ASN A 34 -9.16 -0.60 -1.27
CA ASN A 34 -9.50 0.78 -0.92
C ASN A 34 -9.14 1.14 0.53
N LYS A 35 -9.20 0.19 1.49
CA LYS A 35 -8.70 0.43 2.85
C LYS A 35 -7.18 0.61 2.86
N ILE A 36 -6.46 -0.17 2.06
CA ILE A 36 -4.99 -0.09 1.94
C ILE A 36 -4.56 1.21 1.26
N THR A 37 -5.13 1.56 0.11
CA THR A 37 -4.75 2.78 -0.65
C THR A 37 -5.12 4.08 0.06
N ASN A 38 -6.12 4.06 0.94
CA ASN A 38 -6.46 5.19 1.80
C ASN A 38 -5.71 5.19 3.14
N GLY A 39 -4.78 4.26 3.38
CA GLY A 39 -4.02 4.17 4.63
C GLY A 39 -4.87 3.84 5.86
N LYS A 40 -6.05 3.24 5.66
CA LYS A 40 -6.93 2.76 6.75
C LYS A 40 -6.56 1.36 7.22
N LYS A 41 -5.84 0.59 6.39
CA LYS A 41 -5.29 -0.73 6.70
C LYS A 41 -3.85 -0.76 6.20
N GLU A 42 -2.92 -1.22 7.03
CA GLU A 42 -1.60 -1.64 6.59
C GLU A 42 -1.67 -3.07 6.03
N PRO A 43 -1.07 -3.34 4.86
CA PRO A 43 -1.09 -4.68 4.29
C PRO A 43 -0.19 -5.63 5.10
N ASP A 44 -0.64 -6.87 5.24
CA ASP A 44 0.16 -7.94 5.82
C ASP A 44 1.30 -8.37 4.87
N ILE A 45 2.30 -9.14 5.34
CA ILE A 45 3.47 -9.53 4.53
C ILE A 45 3.07 -10.21 3.22
N GLU A 46 2.07 -11.10 3.26
CA GLU A 46 1.56 -11.76 2.05
C GLU A 46 0.90 -10.77 1.08
N GLU A 47 0.10 -9.85 1.62
CA GLU A 47 -0.57 -8.81 0.82
C GLU A 47 0.44 -7.87 0.17
N LEU A 48 1.50 -7.55 0.90
CA LEU A 48 2.59 -6.69 0.45
C LEU A 48 3.39 -7.37 -0.66
N ASN A 49 3.69 -8.68 -0.52
CA ASN A 49 4.32 -9.47 -1.56
C ASN A 49 3.43 -9.58 -2.82
N GLN A 50 2.12 -9.79 -2.66
CA GLN A 50 1.18 -9.81 -3.78
C GLN A 50 1.15 -8.46 -4.52
N LEU A 51 1.12 -7.34 -3.80
CA LEU A 51 1.22 -5.99 -4.40
C LEU A 51 2.54 -5.80 -5.14
N ALA A 52 3.65 -6.21 -4.55
CA ALA A 52 4.98 -6.13 -5.16
C ALA A 52 5.06 -6.89 -6.49
N ILE A 53 4.58 -8.14 -6.50
CA ILE A 53 4.53 -8.98 -7.71
C ILE A 53 3.64 -8.33 -8.78
N LYS A 54 2.42 -7.90 -8.43
CA LYS A 54 1.45 -7.36 -9.40
C LYS A 54 1.81 -5.97 -9.92
N LEU A 55 2.51 -5.16 -9.13
CA LEU A 55 3.00 -3.84 -9.54
C LEU A 55 4.38 -3.92 -10.20
N GLY A 56 5.03 -5.09 -10.15
CA GLY A 56 6.37 -5.30 -10.67
C GLY A 56 7.39 -4.42 -9.97
N GLN A 57 7.32 -4.35 -8.65
CA GLN A 57 8.24 -3.60 -7.79
C GLN A 57 8.84 -4.55 -6.74
N PRO A 58 10.06 -4.25 -6.24
CA PRO A 58 10.61 -4.91 -5.07
C PRO A 58 9.68 -4.77 -3.85
N VAL A 59 9.57 -5.84 -3.06
CA VAL A 59 8.78 -5.85 -1.81
C VAL A 59 9.21 -4.75 -0.84
N GLY A 60 10.51 -4.43 -0.80
CA GLY A 60 11.06 -3.35 0.03
C GLY A 60 10.55 -1.97 -0.36
N ASP A 61 10.41 -1.69 -1.65
CA ASP A 61 9.92 -0.41 -2.15
C ASP A 61 8.44 -0.23 -1.83
N ILE A 62 7.64 -1.29 -1.99
CA ILE A 62 6.24 -1.29 -1.56
C ILE A 62 6.14 -1.10 -0.04
N ALA A 63 6.98 -1.77 0.74
CA ALA A 63 6.97 -1.66 2.19
C ALA A 63 7.32 -0.24 2.65
N HIS A 64 8.28 0.42 1.99
CA HIS A 64 8.71 1.77 2.34
C HIS A 64 7.57 2.79 2.26
N ILE A 65 6.59 2.57 1.38
CA ILE A 65 5.38 3.39 1.28
C ILE A 65 4.57 3.37 2.59
N PHE A 66 4.52 2.23 3.27
CA PHE A 66 3.74 2.03 4.51
C PHE A 66 4.55 2.28 5.78
N LEU A 67 5.88 2.15 5.73
CA LEU A 67 6.79 2.33 6.87
C LEU A 67 6.99 3.81 7.31
N ARG A 68 6.11 4.74 6.91
CA ARG A 68 6.22 6.17 7.25
C ARG A 68 5.95 6.49 8.72
N TYR A 69 5.46 5.55 9.52
CA TYR A 69 5.42 5.70 10.97
C TYR A 69 6.76 5.27 11.55
N LYS A 70 7.57 6.26 11.99
CA LYS A 70 8.66 6.03 12.94
C LYS A 70 8.07 5.25 14.12
N SER A 71 8.75 4.16 14.48
CA SER A 71 8.46 3.36 15.67
C SER A 71 8.02 4.26 16.85
N PRO A 72 6.96 3.92 17.61
CA PRO A 72 6.55 4.66 18.80
C PRO A 72 7.60 4.66 19.93
N ASN A 73 8.78 4.06 19.71
CA ASN A 73 9.99 4.33 20.49
C ASN A 73 10.58 5.73 20.17
N GLY A 74 9.73 6.75 20.12
CA GLY A 74 10.13 8.08 20.53
C GLY A 74 10.51 8.00 21.99
N GLN A 75 11.79 7.76 22.27
CA GLN A 75 12.40 8.34 23.45
C GLN A 75 11.91 9.78 23.49
N LEU A 76 11.17 10.13 24.55
CA LEU A 76 11.01 11.51 24.97
C LEU A 76 12.41 12.12 24.91
N GLN A 77 12.64 12.99 23.93
CA GLN A 77 13.78 13.89 24.01
C GLN A 77 13.56 14.74 25.27
N ALA A 78 14.65 14.85 26.03
CA ALA A 78 14.87 15.54 27.30
C ALA A 78 13.93 16.72 27.61
#